data_AF-A0A3T0CV35-F1
#
_entry.id   AF-A0A3T0CV35-F1
#
_cell.length_a   1.000
_cell.length_b   1.000
_cell.length_c   1.000
_cell.angle_alpha   90.00
_cell.angle_beta   90.00
_cell.angle_gamma   90.00
#
_symmetry.space_group_name_H-M   'P 1'
#
loop_
_entity.id
_entity.type
_entity.pdbx_description
1 polymer ?
#
loop_
_entity_poly.entity_id
_entity_poly.type
_entity_poly.pdbx_seq_one_letter_code
_entity_poly.pdbx_strand_id
1 'polypeptide(L)'
;MKTRLSVTLLPMLMLMLVSGCTVYQSIGKSVGSFLHPVSGHDFVHIANDQWNRDNALLYFYRPHSQWAAEEIEAPSVYIDDTHYFNIRNDSFTWLEVSPGERHIAMRRPLLGLEGLNSFSLSLIADATLDVKAGGIYYLRYNELSEPEQPHPDLDPEHPLAQGDLQLVPRGYAMQATELVSTRFLNSDLLAPNHAGTSIVEATEAVNKERRREENAEASGGWWIF
;
A
#
# COMPACT_ATOMS: atom_id res chain seq x y z
N MET A 1 59.78 -22.25 -12.84
CA MET A 1 59.22 -21.22 -11.94
C MET A 1 57.71 -21.39 -11.93
N LYS A 2 57.12 -21.84 -10.81
CA LYS A 2 55.66 -22.02 -10.67
C LYS A 2 55.05 -20.70 -10.21
N THR A 3 54.32 -20.01 -11.08
CA THR A 3 53.51 -18.84 -10.70
C THR A 3 52.31 -19.32 -9.90
N ARG A 4 52.33 -19.07 -8.58
CA ARG A 4 51.15 -19.17 -7.73
C ARG A 4 50.29 -17.95 -8.02
N LEU A 5 49.31 -18.09 -8.90
CA LEU A 5 48.30 -17.05 -9.11
C LEU A 5 47.35 -17.10 -7.92
N SER A 6 47.38 -16.02 -7.13
CA SER A 6 46.70 -15.84 -5.86
C SER A 6 45.18 -16.04 -5.99
N VAL A 7 44.66 -17.10 -5.36
CA VAL A 7 43.23 -17.45 -5.24
C VAL A 7 42.44 -16.43 -4.38
N THR A 8 43.10 -15.42 -3.83
CA THR A 8 42.52 -14.43 -2.91
C THR A 8 41.79 -13.26 -3.58
N LEU A 9 41.86 -13.09 -4.90
CA LEU A 9 41.19 -11.96 -5.58
C LEU A 9 39.70 -12.18 -5.88
N LEU A 10 39.24 -13.43 -5.91
CA LEU A 10 37.86 -13.78 -6.28
C LEU A 10 36.80 -13.45 -5.20
N PRO A 11 37.02 -13.65 -3.88
CA PRO A 11 36.02 -13.29 -2.88
C PRO A 11 35.88 -11.78 -2.67
N MET A 12 36.92 -10.98 -3.00
CA MET A 12 36.89 -9.53 -2.83
C MET A 12 36.13 -8.81 -3.96
N LEU A 13 36.10 -9.39 -5.16
CA LEU A 13 35.31 -8.88 -6.29
C LEU A 13 33.80 -9.18 -6.12
N MET A 14 33.44 -10.23 -5.38
CA MET A 14 32.05 -10.62 -5.12
C MET A 14 31.38 -9.74 -4.05
N LEU A 15 32.17 -9.14 -3.14
CA LEU A 15 31.68 -8.19 -2.11
C LEU A 15 31.36 -6.79 -2.66
N MET A 16 31.91 -6.39 -3.81
CA MET A 16 31.68 -5.06 -4.37
C MET A 16 30.40 -4.95 -5.22
N LEU A 17 29.77 -6.07 -5.58
CA LEU A 17 28.55 -6.10 -6.40
C LEU A 17 27.25 -5.95 -5.58
N VAL A 18 27.32 -5.87 -4.25
CA VAL A 18 26.12 -5.79 -3.38
C VAL A 18 25.73 -4.35 -3.03
N SER A 19 26.54 -3.35 -3.44
CA SER A 19 26.37 -1.96 -2.98
C SER A 19 25.31 -1.13 -3.72
N GLY A 20 24.52 -1.72 -4.63
CA GLY A 20 23.66 -0.94 -5.54
C GLY A 20 22.27 -1.50 -5.84
N CYS A 21 21.87 -2.63 -5.24
CA CYS A 21 20.52 -3.16 -5.42
C CYS A 21 19.76 -3.06 -4.11
N THR A 22 18.79 -2.15 -4.02
CA THR A 22 17.78 -2.16 -2.95
C THR A 22 16.84 -3.34 -3.19
N VAL A 23 17.29 -4.55 -2.88
CA VAL A 23 16.40 -5.71 -2.79
C VAL A 23 15.64 -5.56 -1.48
N TYR A 24 14.36 -5.15 -1.55
CA TYR A 24 13.47 -5.20 -0.39
C TYR A 24 13.15 -6.68 -0.14
N GLN A 25 13.82 -7.26 0.86
CA GLN A 25 13.59 -8.64 1.27
C GLN A 25 12.41 -8.69 2.23
N SER A 26 11.26 -9.17 1.74
CA SER A 26 10.03 -9.35 2.52
C SER A 26 9.78 -10.78 2.97
N ILE A 27 10.80 -11.64 2.94
CA ILE A 27 10.71 -13.04 3.37
C ILE A 27 10.11 -13.10 4.78
N GLY A 28 8.88 -13.61 4.88
CA GLY A 28 8.16 -13.85 6.14
C GLY A 28 7.38 -12.67 6.72
N LYS A 29 7.27 -11.52 6.03
CA LYS A 29 6.46 -10.38 6.52
C LYS A 29 5.10 -10.23 5.84
N SER A 30 4.91 -10.91 4.71
CA SER A 30 3.70 -10.87 3.90
C SER A 30 2.74 -12.04 4.13
N VAL A 31 2.71 -12.65 5.32
CA VAL A 31 1.93 -13.86 5.56
C VAL A 31 0.46 -13.71 5.14
N GLY A 32 0.03 -14.59 4.24
CA GLY A 32 -1.31 -14.66 3.70
C GLY A 32 -2.30 -15.43 4.59
N SER A 33 -3.56 -15.46 4.16
CA SER A 33 -4.66 -15.96 4.98
C SER A 33 -4.67 -17.48 5.11
N PHE A 34 -4.06 -18.20 4.18
CA PHE A 34 -3.92 -19.65 4.24
C PHE A 34 -3.14 -20.09 5.48
N LEU A 35 -2.11 -19.31 5.83
CA LEU A 35 -1.25 -19.58 6.98
C LEU A 35 -1.76 -18.87 8.25
N HIS A 36 -2.33 -17.68 8.11
CA HIS A 36 -2.74 -16.87 9.25
C HIS A 36 -4.01 -16.06 8.93
N PRO A 37 -5.21 -16.63 9.12
CA PRO A 37 -6.47 -15.91 8.96
C PRO A 37 -6.57 -14.68 9.86
N VAL A 38 -7.37 -13.69 9.45
CA VAL A 38 -7.63 -12.51 10.28
C VAL A 38 -8.50 -12.88 11.49
N SER A 39 -8.20 -12.32 12.65
CA SER A 39 -8.90 -12.64 13.90
C SER A 39 -9.33 -11.42 14.71
N GLY A 40 -9.16 -10.21 14.17
CA GLY A 40 -9.60 -8.97 14.80
C GLY A 40 -11.13 -8.88 14.96
N HIS A 41 -11.58 -7.77 15.54
CA HIS A 41 -13.01 -7.52 15.76
C HIS A 41 -13.75 -7.27 14.44
N ASP A 42 -15.07 -7.46 14.44
CA ASP A 42 -15.90 -7.16 13.27
C ASP A 42 -15.89 -5.65 12.95
N PHE A 43 -16.24 -5.26 11.72
CA PHE A 43 -16.20 -3.86 11.32
C PHE A 43 -17.00 -2.94 12.24
N VAL A 44 -16.29 -1.92 12.75
CA VAL A 44 -16.86 -0.77 13.44
C VAL A 44 -16.18 0.47 12.89
N HIS A 45 -16.99 1.46 12.49
CA HIS A 45 -16.45 2.73 12.04
C HIS A 45 -15.72 3.41 13.20
N ILE A 46 -14.54 3.99 12.92
CA ILE A 46 -13.82 4.77 13.92
C ILE A 46 -14.70 5.95 14.35
N ALA A 47 -14.81 6.17 15.66
CA ALA A 47 -15.65 7.23 16.16
C ALA A 47 -15.08 8.59 15.75
N ASN A 48 -15.96 9.57 15.51
CA ASN A 48 -15.57 10.89 15.00
C ASN A 48 -14.66 11.70 15.94
N ASP A 49 -14.57 11.29 17.21
CA ASP A 49 -13.74 11.87 18.25
C ASP A 49 -12.39 11.15 18.42
N GLN A 50 -12.15 10.08 17.65
CA GLN A 50 -10.92 9.29 17.70
C GLN A 50 -9.90 9.64 16.60
N TRP A 51 -10.17 10.65 15.76
CA TRP A 51 -9.28 11.16 14.74
C TRP A 51 -9.52 12.66 14.49
N ASN A 52 -8.56 13.38 13.91
CA ASN A 52 -8.67 14.82 13.66
C ASN A 52 -9.30 15.09 12.28
N ARG A 53 -10.40 15.85 12.24
CA ARG A 53 -11.10 16.20 10.98
C ARG A 53 -10.36 17.16 10.07
N ASP A 54 -9.26 17.76 10.53
CA ASP A 54 -8.33 18.46 9.63
C ASP A 54 -7.56 17.47 8.72
N ASN A 55 -7.55 16.19 9.09
CA ASN A 55 -7.01 15.08 8.31
C ASN A 55 -8.11 14.36 7.53
N ALA A 56 -7.81 13.18 6.99
CA ALA A 56 -8.75 12.31 6.31
C ALA A 56 -8.55 10.86 6.72
N LEU A 57 -9.55 10.01 6.48
CA LEU A 57 -9.48 8.57 6.70
C LEU A 57 -9.50 7.82 5.37
N LEU A 58 -8.55 6.91 5.20
CA LEU A 58 -8.54 5.91 4.14
C LEU A 58 -8.86 4.56 4.75
N TYR A 59 -10.06 4.05 4.51
CA TYR A 59 -10.40 2.65 4.80
C TYR A 59 -9.93 1.77 3.65
N PHE A 60 -9.24 0.69 3.99
CA PHE A 60 -8.88 -0.36 3.04
C PHE A 60 -9.57 -1.65 3.46
N TYR A 61 -10.18 -2.35 2.52
CA TYR A 61 -10.83 -3.61 2.83
C TYR A 61 -10.82 -4.60 1.68
N ARG A 62 -10.85 -5.89 2.03
CA ARG A 62 -10.87 -7.01 1.10
C ARG A 62 -11.99 -7.96 1.50
N PRO A 63 -13.09 -8.02 0.73
CA PRO A 63 -14.15 -9.00 0.96
C PRO A 63 -13.63 -10.44 0.93
N HIS A 64 -14.36 -11.35 1.57
CA HIS A 64 -14.02 -12.77 1.53
C HIS A 64 -14.08 -13.34 0.11
N SER A 65 -13.04 -14.09 -0.29
CA SER A 65 -13.11 -15.02 -1.42
C SER A 65 -12.26 -16.28 -1.17
N GLN A 66 -12.56 -17.37 -1.89
CA GLN A 66 -11.76 -18.60 -1.80
C GLN A 66 -10.31 -18.37 -2.29
N TRP A 67 -10.15 -17.64 -3.39
CA TRP A 67 -8.82 -17.24 -3.91
C TRP A 67 -7.99 -16.53 -2.84
N ALA A 68 -8.56 -15.53 -2.17
CA ALA A 68 -7.88 -14.79 -1.12
C ALA A 68 -7.63 -15.64 0.14
N ALA A 69 -8.54 -16.56 0.48
CA ALA A 69 -8.40 -17.44 1.64
C ALA A 69 -7.24 -18.43 1.50
N GLU A 70 -6.97 -18.89 0.28
CA GLU A 70 -5.90 -19.85 -0.04
C GLU A 70 -4.54 -19.19 -0.32
N GLU A 71 -4.48 -17.86 -0.21
CA GLU A 71 -3.27 -17.10 -0.47
C GLU A 71 -2.23 -17.27 0.64
N ILE A 72 -1.00 -17.62 0.24
CA ILE A 72 0.15 -17.81 1.14
C ILE A 72 0.86 -16.49 1.45
N GLU A 73 0.82 -15.52 0.52
CA GLU A 73 1.41 -14.19 0.68
C GLU A 73 0.37 -13.10 0.37
N ALA A 74 0.00 -12.27 1.35
CA ALA A 74 -0.94 -11.18 1.19
C ALA A 74 -0.32 -9.98 0.45
N PRO A 75 -1.08 -9.31 -0.44
CA PRO A 75 -0.68 -8.07 -1.11
C PRO A 75 -0.28 -6.97 -0.15
N SER A 76 0.81 -6.27 -0.47
CA SER A 76 1.38 -5.16 0.27
C SER A 76 0.78 -3.83 -0.18
N VAL A 77 0.41 -2.98 0.77
CA VAL A 77 -0.12 -1.61 0.53
C VAL A 77 0.90 -0.56 0.93
N TYR A 78 1.09 0.40 0.03
CA TYR A 78 2.00 1.52 0.18
C TYR A 78 1.24 2.83 0.02
N ILE A 79 1.59 3.82 0.85
CA ILE A 79 1.16 5.22 0.71
C ILE A 79 2.41 6.08 0.61
N ASP A 80 2.50 6.90 -0.43
CA ASP A 80 3.65 7.75 -0.72
C ASP A 80 4.96 6.95 -0.64
N ASP A 81 5.01 5.85 -1.40
CA ASP A 81 6.09 4.85 -1.46
C ASP A 81 6.49 4.15 -0.15
N THR A 82 5.77 4.40 0.94
CA THR A 82 6.02 3.78 2.24
C THR A 82 5.09 2.59 2.46
N HIS A 83 5.65 1.41 2.79
CA HIS A 83 4.87 0.21 3.14
C HIS A 83 4.19 0.36 4.51
N TYR A 84 2.91 0.00 4.60
CA TYR A 84 2.17 0.04 5.88
C TYR A 84 1.64 -1.32 6.33
N PHE A 85 0.97 -2.08 5.45
CA PHE A 85 0.33 -3.33 5.82
C PHE A 85 0.17 -4.27 4.63
N ASN A 86 -0.13 -5.53 4.94
CA ASN A 86 -0.46 -6.55 3.94
C ASN A 86 -1.93 -6.96 4.11
N ILE A 87 -2.73 -6.80 3.06
CA ILE A 87 -4.18 -6.95 3.14
C ILE A 87 -4.61 -8.40 2.94
N ARG A 88 -4.95 -9.05 4.07
CA ARG A 88 -5.40 -10.44 4.11
C ARG A 88 -6.87 -10.56 3.67
N ASN A 89 -7.28 -11.78 3.35
CA ASN A 89 -8.67 -12.12 3.07
C ASN A 89 -9.58 -11.67 4.21
N ASP A 90 -10.80 -11.26 3.85
CA ASP A 90 -11.87 -10.95 4.79
C ASP A 90 -11.49 -9.91 5.85
N SER A 91 -10.66 -8.95 5.47
CA SER A 91 -10.07 -7.99 6.41
C SER A 91 -10.32 -6.53 6.03
N PHE A 92 -10.30 -5.67 7.04
CA PHE A 92 -10.25 -4.22 6.87
C PHE A 92 -9.21 -3.58 7.78
N THR A 93 -8.76 -2.40 7.38
CA THR A 93 -7.97 -1.48 8.19
C THR A 93 -8.30 -0.05 7.79
N TRP A 94 -7.72 0.91 8.50
CA TRP A 94 -7.79 2.31 8.18
C TRP A 94 -6.46 3.01 8.44
N LEU A 95 -6.22 4.09 7.71
CA LEU A 95 -5.12 5.03 7.94
C LEU A 95 -5.68 6.45 8.04
N GLU A 96 -5.26 7.21 9.05
CA GLU A 96 -5.48 8.66 9.08
C GLU A 96 -4.31 9.35 8.36
N VAL A 97 -4.62 10.20 7.38
CA VAL A 97 -3.64 10.86 6.50
C VAL A 97 -3.86 12.37 6.44
N SER A 98 -2.80 13.14 6.23
CA SER A 98 -2.95 14.57 5.98
C SER A 98 -3.58 14.83 4.59
N PRO A 99 -4.34 15.93 4.41
CA PRO A 99 -4.90 16.28 3.12
C PRO A 99 -3.84 16.52 2.05
N GLY A 100 -4.23 16.37 0.80
CA GLY A 100 -3.37 16.50 -0.37
C GLY A 100 -3.34 15.26 -1.23
N GLU A 101 -2.52 15.32 -2.27
CA GLU A 101 -2.28 14.21 -3.17
C GLU A 101 -1.58 13.06 -2.44
N ARG A 102 -2.15 11.84 -2.55
CA ARG A 102 -1.57 10.61 -2.01
C ARG A 102 -1.34 9.63 -3.13
N HIS A 103 -0.11 9.13 -3.22
CA HIS A 103 0.20 8.00 -4.09
C HIS A 103 -0.13 6.70 -3.35
N ILE A 104 -0.98 5.88 -3.94
CA ILE A 104 -1.42 4.61 -3.37
C ILE A 104 -0.97 3.51 -4.34
N ALA A 105 -0.14 2.61 -3.84
CA ALA A 105 0.30 1.45 -4.60
C ALA A 105 -0.01 0.16 -3.85
N MET A 106 -0.38 -0.86 -4.60
CA MET A 106 -0.53 -2.23 -4.10
C MET A 106 0.37 -3.17 -4.90
N ARG A 107 1.11 -4.03 -4.21
CA ARG A 107 2.09 -4.94 -4.84
C ARG A 107 1.92 -6.34 -4.29
N ARG A 108 1.92 -7.34 -5.17
CA ARG A 108 1.91 -8.75 -4.79
C ARG A 108 3.34 -9.19 -4.41
N PRO A 109 3.58 -9.74 -3.22
CA PRO A 109 4.88 -10.35 -2.91
C PRO A 109 5.12 -11.57 -3.80
N LEU A 110 6.38 -11.85 -4.14
CA LEU A 110 6.76 -13.06 -4.89
C LEU A 110 7.80 -13.86 -4.12
N LEU A 111 7.39 -14.81 -3.29
CA LEU A 111 8.28 -15.69 -2.52
C LEU A 111 9.31 -14.88 -1.68
N GLY A 112 8.88 -13.75 -1.12
CA GLY A 112 9.73 -12.79 -0.40
C GLY A 112 10.66 -11.91 -1.26
N LEU A 113 10.52 -11.90 -2.59
CA LEU A 113 11.19 -10.97 -3.51
C LEU A 113 10.21 -9.86 -3.95
N GLU A 114 10.50 -8.60 -3.62
CA GLU A 114 9.68 -7.44 -4.04
C GLU A 114 10.21 -6.74 -5.32
N GLY A 115 11.23 -7.29 -6.00
CA GLY A 115 11.67 -6.80 -7.33
C GLY A 115 13.09 -7.19 -7.76
N LEU A 116 13.35 -7.10 -9.08
CA LEU A 116 14.69 -7.10 -9.69
C LEU A 116 14.77 -5.94 -10.72
N ASN A 117 15.60 -4.94 -10.46
CA ASN A 117 15.80 -3.74 -11.31
C ASN A 117 14.49 -2.96 -11.59
N SER A 118 14.31 -2.42 -12.80
CA SER A 118 13.16 -1.61 -13.24
C SER A 118 11.90 -2.43 -13.59
N PHE A 119 11.86 -3.70 -13.22
CA PHE A 119 10.70 -4.58 -13.39
C PHE A 119 10.00 -4.76 -12.05
N SER A 120 8.81 -4.15 -11.90
CA SER A 120 7.85 -4.56 -10.87
C SER A 120 7.15 -5.82 -11.36
N LEU A 121 7.58 -7.00 -10.87
CA LEU A 121 7.01 -8.28 -11.29
C LEU A 121 5.56 -8.50 -10.77
N SER A 122 4.96 -7.51 -10.10
CA SER A 122 3.76 -7.73 -9.30
C SER A 122 3.01 -6.47 -8.85
N LEU A 123 3.00 -5.40 -9.64
CA LEU A 123 2.13 -4.24 -9.37
C LEU A 123 0.67 -4.63 -9.58
N ILE A 124 -0.15 -4.48 -8.53
CA ILE A 124 -1.61 -4.72 -8.57
C ILE A 124 -2.32 -3.41 -8.92
N ALA A 125 -1.96 -2.34 -8.22
CA ALA A 125 -2.56 -1.03 -8.39
C ALA A 125 -1.52 0.06 -8.17
N ASP A 126 -1.67 1.15 -8.91
CA ASP A 126 -0.88 2.37 -8.79
C ASP A 126 -1.80 3.53 -9.15
N ALA A 127 -2.08 4.37 -8.16
CA ALA A 127 -3.03 5.45 -8.32
C ALA A 127 -2.67 6.64 -7.47
N THR A 128 -3.09 7.80 -7.94
CA THR A 128 -3.05 9.03 -7.17
C THR A 128 -4.46 9.37 -6.69
N LEU A 129 -4.61 9.69 -5.42
CA LEU A 129 -5.87 10.12 -4.82
C LEU A 129 -5.70 11.51 -4.20
N ASP A 130 -6.52 12.47 -4.62
CA ASP A 130 -6.57 13.80 -4.00
C ASP A 130 -7.46 13.77 -2.75
N VAL A 131 -6.82 13.71 -1.59
CA VAL A 131 -7.46 13.53 -0.29
C VAL A 131 -7.82 14.88 0.33
N LYS A 132 -9.08 15.03 0.76
CA LYS A 132 -9.60 16.27 1.36
C LYS A 132 -9.76 16.15 2.87
N ALA A 133 -9.54 17.25 3.58
CA ALA A 133 -9.82 17.35 5.02
C ALA A 133 -11.26 16.94 5.34
N GLY A 134 -11.44 16.14 6.37
CA GLY A 134 -12.71 15.54 6.79
C GLY A 134 -13.21 14.41 5.89
N GLY A 135 -12.50 14.09 4.80
CA GLY A 135 -12.87 13.05 3.85
C GLY A 135 -12.70 11.64 4.44
N ILE A 136 -13.61 10.75 4.06
CA ILE A 136 -13.56 9.33 4.41
C ILE A 136 -13.70 8.55 3.10
N TYR A 137 -12.65 7.81 2.75
CA TYR A 137 -12.51 7.11 1.49
C TYR A 137 -12.51 5.61 1.73
N TYR A 138 -13.16 4.84 0.87
CA TYR A 138 -13.27 3.39 1.00
C TYR A 138 -12.61 2.72 -0.21
N LEU A 139 -11.43 2.17 0.00
CA LEU A 139 -10.63 1.47 -1.00
C LEU A 139 -10.91 -0.03 -0.88
N ARG A 140 -11.63 -0.56 -1.86
CA ARG A 140 -11.99 -1.96 -1.99
C ARG A 140 -10.93 -2.69 -2.81
N TYR A 141 -10.41 -3.77 -2.26
CA TYR A 141 -9.53 -4.68 -2.99
C TYR A 141 -10.24 -6.01 -3.28
N ASN A 142 -10.34 -6.38 -4.56
CA ASN A 142 -10.88 -7.67 -5.00
C ASN A 142 -10.40 -8.01 -6.43
N GLU A 143 -9.82 -9.20 -6.60
CA GLU A 143 -9.26 -9.67 -7.87
C GLU A 143 -10.24 -10.48 -8.72
N LEU A 144 -11.42 -10.81 -8.18
CA LEU A 144 -12.39 -11.69 -8.82
C LEU A 144 -13.59 -10.95 -9.38
N SER A 145 -13.93 -9.80 -8.79
CA SER A 145 -15.08 -9.02 -9.22
C SER A 145 -14.90 -7.54 -8.93
N GLU A 146 -15.31 -6.73 -9.91
CA GLU A 146 -15.45 -5.29 -9.77
C GLU A 146 -16.83 -4.93 -9.17
N PRO A 147 -16.98 -3.74 -8.56
CA PRO A 147 -18.27 -3.14 -8.28
C PRO A 147 -19.14 -3.02 -9.53
N GLU A 148 -20.46 -3.05 -9.33
CA GLU A 148 -21.43 -2.92 -10.43
C GLU A 148 -21.30 -1.60 -11.21
N GLN A 149 -20.82 -0.55 -10.53
CA GLN A 149 -20.58 0.76 -11.11
C GLN A 149 -19.30 1.37 -10.51
N PRO A 150 -18.49 2.08 -11.31
CA PRO A 150 -17.35 2.82 -10.81
C PRO A 150 -17.79 3.96 -9.87
N HIS A 151 -16.84 4.53 -9.13
CA HIS A 151 -17.12 5.69 -8.28
C HIS A 151 -17.64 6.85 -9.14
N PRO A 152 -18.80 7.46 -8.82
CA PRO A 152 -19.43 8.47 -9.68
C PRO A 152 -18.61 9.76 -9.81
N ASP A 153 -17.76 10.06 -8.81
CA ASP A 153 -16.91 11.25 -8.79
C ASP A 153 -15.51 11.02 -9.41
N LEU A 154 -15.20 9.79 -9.84
CA LEU A 154 -13.95 9.49 -10.54
C LEU A 154 -14.19 9.47 -12.05
N ASP A 155 -13.17 9.91 -12.78
CA ASP A 155 -13.08 9.66 -14.21
C ASP A 155 -13.11 8.12 -14.46
N PRO A 156 -13.88 7.60 -15.44
CA PRO A 156 -13.98 6.16 -15.68
C PRO A 156 -12.64 5.48 -15.96
N GLU A 157 -11.69 6.23 -16.54
CA GLU A 157 -10.34 5.76 -16.84
C GLU A 157 -9.37 5.95 -15.66
N HIS A 158 -9.81 6.54 -14.54
CA HIS A 158 -9.01 6.69 -13.34
C HIS A 158 -8.59 5.32 -12.79
N PRO A 159 -7.33 5.12 -12.35
CA PRO A 159 -6.88 3.81 -11.85
C PRO A 159 -7.66 3.25 -10.65
N LEU A 160 -8.31 4.12 -9.85
CA LEU A 160 -9.21 3.71 -8.76
C LEU A 160 -10.68 3.54 -9.18
N ALA A 161 -11.03 3.73 -10.45
CA ALA A 161 -12.37 3.45 -10.96
C ALA A 161 -12.50 2.01 -11.49
N GLN A 162 -11.40 1.35 -11.82
CA GLN A 162 -11.33 0.04 -12.47
C GLN A 162 -10.19 -0.82 -11.88
N GLY A 163 -10.15 -2.12 -12.22
CA GLY A 163 -9.10 -3.02 -11.75
C GLY A 163 -9.30 -3.51 -10.31
N ASP A 164 -8.25 -4.06 -9.69
CA ASP A 164 -8.42 -4.81 -8.45
C ASP A 164 -8.58 -3.92 -7.21
N LEU A 165 -8.01 -2.70 -7.20
CA LEU A 165 -8.14 -1.72 -6.11
C LEU A 165 -8.99 -0.54 -6.57
N GLN A 166 -10.20 -0.42 -6.04
CA GLN A 166 -11.17 0.58 -6.47
C GLN A 166 -11.63 1.44 -5.30
N LEU A 167 -11.75 2.75 -5.52
CA LEU A 167 -12.46 3.63 -4.61
C LEU A 167 -13.96 3.37 -4.79
N VAL A 168 -14.68 3.14 -3.69
CA VAL A 168 -16.12 2.89 -3.72
C VAL A 168 -16.88 3.90 -2.85
N PRO A 169 -18.12 4.26 -3.23
CA PRO A 169 -18.95 5.10 -2.38
C PRO A 169 -19.25 4.42 -1.05
N ARG A 170 -19.49 5.22 0.00
CA ARG A 170 -19.90 4.71 1.32
C ARG A 170 -21.08 3.75 1.23
N GLY A 171 -22.09 4.05 0.41
CA GLY A 171 -23.26 3.19 0.25
C GLY A 171 -22.93 1.79 -0.24
N TYR A 172 -21.92 1.66 -1.11
CA TYR A 172 -21.42 0.38 -1.61
C TYR A 172 -20.60 -0.33 -0.54
N ALA A 173 -19.63 0.35 0.08
CA ALA A 173 -18.80 -0.22 1.15
C ALA A 173 -19.64 -0.78 2.32
N MET A 174 -20.77 -0.14 2.64
CA MET A 174 -21.64 -0.55 3.75
C MET A 174 -22.59 -1.72 3.42
N GLN A 175 -22.54 -2.30 2.22
CA GLN A 175 -23.34 -3.48 1.87
C GLN A 175 -22.92 -4.71 2.69
N ALA A 176 -23.86 -5.62 2.92
CA ALA A 176 -23.69 -6.75 3.84
C ALA A 176 -22.52 -7.71 3.51
N THR A 177 -22.05 -7.73 2.26
CA THR A 177 -20.95 -8.59 1.77
C THR A 177 -19.66 -7.82 1.52
N GLU A 178 -19.62 -6.53 1.86
CA GLU A 178 -18.50 -5.63 1.61
C GLU A 178 -17.75 -5.33 2.93
N LEU A 179 -17.46 -4.06 3.24
CA LEU A 179 -16.66 -3.69 4.41
C LEU A 179 -17.26 -4.22 5.73
N VAL A 180 -18.58 -4.22 5.85
CA VAL A 180 -19.25 -4.61 7.12
C VAL A 180 -19.15 -6.10 7.44
N SER A 181 -18.86 -6.97 6.46
CA SER A 181 -18.62 -8.39 6.71
C SER A 181 -17.19 -8.71 7.13
N THR A 182 -16.27 -7.76 6.97
CA THR A 182 -14.84 -7.99 7.21
C THR A 182 -14.44 -7.82 8.67
N ARG A 183 -13.25 -8.31 9.02
CA ARG A 183 -12.66 -8.23 10.37
C ARG A 183 -11.42 -7.34 10.39
N PHE A 184 -11.14 -6.73 11.53
CA PHE A 184 -10.01 -5.81 11.67
C PHE A 184 -8.70 -6.56 11.45
N LEU A 185 -7.84 -5.99 10.60
CA LEU A 185 -6.51 -6.51 10.29
C LEU A 185 -5.59 -6.32 11.50
N ASN A 186 -5.63 -7.27 12.43
CA ASN A 186 -4.79 -7.25 13.62
C ASN A 186 -3.30 -7.36 13.24
N SER A 187 -2.45 -6.71 14.04
CA SER A 187 -0.99 -6.83 13.97
C SER A 187 -0.53 -7.83 15.03
N ASP A 188 0.33 -8.78 14.66
CA ASP A 188 0.87 -9.78 15.59
C ASP A 188 2.28 -10.25 15.17
N LEU A 189 2.84 -11.21 15.91
CA LEU A 189 4.20 -11.71 15.68
C LEU A 189 4.39 -12.41 14.34
N LEU A 190 3.33 -13.00 13.78
CA LEU A 190 3.37 -13.74 12.51
C LEU A 190 3.04 -12.84 11.33
N ALA A 191 2.26 -11.77 11.54
CA ALA A 191 1.86 -10.81 10.52
C ALA A 191 1.96 -9.36 11.04
N PRO A 192 3.18 -8.84 11.29
CA PRO A 192 3.35 -7.47 11.76
C PRO A 192 2.92 -6.48 10.68
N ASN A 193 2.14 -5.47 11.07
CA ASN A 193 1.64 -4.42 10.19
C ASN A 193 1.34 -3.13 10.96
N HIS A 194 1.15 -2.04 10.22
CA HIS A 194 0.68 -0.74 10.72
C HIS A 194 -0.81 -0.54 10.40
N ALA A 195 -1.68 -1.46 10.83
CA ALA A 195 -3.12 -1.31 10.68
C ALA A 195 -3.71 -0.35 11.72
N GLY A 196 -4.73 0.41 11.32
CA GLY A 196 -5.52 1.26 12.21
C GLY A 196 -4.70 2.35 12.91
N THR A 197 -3.88 3.08 12.17
CA THR A 197 -3.01 4.13 12.74
C THR A 197 -3.13 5.45 11.99
N SER A 198 -2.72 6.52 12.66
CA SER A 198 -2.41 7.79 12.03
C SER A 198 -1.02 7.76 11.41
N ILE A 199 -0.91 8.25 10.18
CA ILE A 199 0.33 8.43 9.41
C ILE A 199 0.47 9.89 8.94
N VAL A 200 -0.23 10.80 9.61
CA VAL A 200 -0.30 12.24 9.29
C VAL A 200 1.09 12.85 9.24
N GLU A 201 1.95 12.58 10.22
CA GLU A 201 3.32 13.12 10.25
C GLU A 201 4.13 12.74 9.00
N ALA A 202 4.06 11.46 8.58
CA ALA A 202 4.75 10.99 7.38
C ALA A 202 4.19 11.65 6.11
N THR A 203 2.87 11.72 5.99
CA THR A 203 2.20 12.33 4.81
C THR A 203 2.40 13.85 4.75
N GLU A 204 2.51 14.54 5.89
CA GLU A 204 2.88 15.97 5.96
C GLU A 204 4.33 16.22 5.55
N ALA A 205 5.24 15.31 5.91
CA ALA A 205 6.63 15.39 5.47
C ALA A 205 6.73 15.31 3.94
N VAL A 206 6.02 14.36 3.33
CA VAL A 206 5.91 14.23 1.87
C VAL A 206 5.32 15.49 1.22
N ASN A 207 4.22 16.02 1.78
CA ASN A 207 3.65 17.29 1.31
C ASN A 207 4.66 18.44 1.34
N LYS A 208 5.46 18.52 2.40
CA LYS A 208 6.45 19.58 2.57
C LYS A 208 7.59 19.44 1.57
N GLU A 209 8.01 18.22 1.28
CA GLU A 209 9.02 17.91 0.27
C GLU A 209 8.54 18.30 -1.12
N ARG A 210 7.36 17.83 -1.55
CA ARG A 210 6.77 18.19 -2.84
C ARG A 210 6.65 19.70 -3.04
N ARG A 211 6.15 20.44 -2.04
CA ARG A 211 6.11 21.92 -2.10
C ARG A 211 7.49 22.56 -2.25
N ARG A 212 8.54 21.98 -1.65
CA ARG A 212 9.90 22.51 -1.80
C ARG A 212 10.41 22.30 -3.22
N GLU A 213 10.14 21.14 -3.81
CA GLU A 213 10.48 20.83 -5.20
C GLU A 213 9.76 21.76 -6.17
N GLU A 214 8.45 21.91 -6.04
CA GLU A 214 7.64 22.84 -6.85
C GLU A 214 8.16 24.28 -6.77
N ASN A 215 8.50 24.75 -5.56
CA ASN A 215 9.08 26.09 -5.37
C ASN A 215 10.48 26.20 -5.96
N ALA A 216 11.30 25.16 -5.87
CA ALA A 216 12.65 25.13 -6.45
C ALA A 216 12.58 25.20 -7.98
N GLU A 217 11.70 24.42 -8.60
CA GLU A 217 11.44 24.46 -10.05
C GLU A 217 10.94 25.84 -10.50
N ALA A 218 9.95 26.39 -9.79
CA ALA A 218 9.42 27.72 -10.08
C ALA A 218 10.48 28.83 -9.95
N SER A 219 11.43 28.70 -9.01
CA SER A 219 12.52 29.66 -8.81
C SER A 219 13.72 29.47 -9.76
N GLY A 220 13.97 28.24 -10.22
CA GLY A 220 15.04 27.91 -11.17
C GLY A 220 14.71 28.26 -12.62
N GLY A 221 13.42 28.30 -12.98
CA GLY A 221 12.94 28.63 -14.33
C GLY A 221 13.16 30.10 -14.77
N TRP A 222 13.55 31.00 -13.86
CA TRP A 222 13.77 32.43 -14.16
C TRP A 222 15.15 32.77 -14.72
N TRP A 223 16.10 31.84 -14.72
CA TRP A 223 17.48 32.10 -15.20
C TRP A 223 17.74 31.66 -16.65
N ILE A 224 16.71 31.21 -17.37
CA ILE A 224 16.83 30.63 -18.73
C ILE A 224 16.22 31.52 -19.83
N PHE A 225 15.95 32.80 -19.55
CA PHE A 225 15.51 33.80 -20.53
C PHE A 225 16.33 35.10 -20.44
#